data_AF-A0A7K1GSG2-F1
#
_entry.id   AF-A0A7K1GSG2-F1
#
_cell.length_a   1.000
_cell.length_b   1.000
_cell.length_c   1.000
_cell.angle_alpha   90.00
_cell.angle_beta   90.00
_cell.angle_gamma   90.00
#
_symmetry.space_group_name_H-M   'P 1'
#
loop_
_entity.id
_entity.type
_entity.pdbx_description
1 polymer ?
#
loop_
_entity_poly.entity_id
_entity_poly.type
_entity_poly.pdbx_seq_one_letter_code
_entity_poly.pdbx_strand_id
1 'polypeptide(L)'
;MASYSITDKPSNLNDIRRPPGDGTSGGGYASSKVTRDAVLQLAMNRIPLRDYGLVSSLTENTFVKSLLSDGKSSAAPNTFNYASTSTNGIAFDGVEIYPAMNNTVNQSQPAAEICSIGVHVGQGMGLHYHADGFSALNNGLSLYNSDDYTGKTHPPLLGFGLDGVALFGKYLAANSSMIGYSVALDEYGGHDHDGIGYHYHAHTEAAVSPLGKAYTLHLLLRGAWRGKINSIPSFWSNDKKSTYLGF
;
A
#
# COMPACT_ATOMS: atom_id res chain seq x y z
N MET A 1 2.86 -6.30 15.85
CA MET A 1 4.02 -6.80 15.10
C MET A 1 5.13 -5.75 15.19
N ALA A 2 6.36 -6.16 15.49
CA ALA A 2 7.54 -5.32 15.32
C ALA A 2 8.21 -5.69 14.00
N SER A 3 8.57 -4.72 13.18
CA SER A 3 9.29 -4.93 11.93
C SER A 3 10.37 -3.88 11.74
N TYR A 4 11.35 -4.21 10.90
CA TYR A 4 12.34 -3.26 10.41
C TYR A 4 11.96 -2.89 9.00
N SER A 5 11.95 -1.60 8.66
CA SER A 5 11.61 -1.11 7.31
C SER A 5 12.73 -1.39 6.31
N ILE A 6 13.03 -2.66 6.09
CA ILE A 6 14.04 -3.17 5.16
C ILE A 6 13.41 -4.25 4.30
N THR A 7 13.57 -4.13 2.98
CA THR A 7 13.15 -5.18 2.04
C THR A 7 14.04 -6.41 2.21
N ASP A 8 13.48 -7.59 1.93
CA ASP A 8 14.23 -8.85 1.94
C ASP A 8 15.30 -8.92 0.82
N LYS A 9 15.21 -8.02 -0.16
CA LYS A 9 16.07 -7.93 -1.36
C LYS A 9 16.52 -6.48 -1.61
N PRO A 10 17.52 -6.23 -2.50
CA PRO A 10 17.97 -4.88 -2.82
C PRO A 10 16.83 -3.98 -3.35
N SER A 11 16.68 -2.79 -2.77
CA SER A 11 15.57 -1.88 -3.04
C SER A 11 15.74 -1.01 -4.29
N ASN A 12 16.92 -1.01 -4.91
CA ASN A 12 17.22 -0.27 -6.15
C ASN A 12 16.93 1.24 -6.12
N LEU A 13 16.97 1.92 -4.97
CA LEU A 13 16.62 3.35 -4.82
C LEU A 13 17.35 4.33 -5.76
N ASN A 14 18.45 3.91 -6.38
CA ASN A 14 19.17 4.68 -7.39
C ASN A 14 18.42 4.79 -8.73
N ASP A 15 17.46 3.91 -9.03
CA ASP A 15 16.67 3.94 -10.26
C ASP A 15 15.51 4.97 -10.23
N ILE A 16 15.28 5.60 -9.07
CA ILE A 16 14.21 6.57 -8.87
C ILE A 16 14.59 7.87 -9.59
N ARG A 17 13.83 8.20 -10.65
CA ARG A 17 14.07 9.38 -11.49
C ARG A 17 13.80 10.69 -10.75
N ARG A 18 12.78 10.72 -9.89
CA ARG A 18 12.40 11.89 -9.11
C ARG A 18 12.18 11.48 -7.64
N PRO A 19 13.24 11.13 -6.88
CA PRO A 19 13.06 10.69 -5.50
C PRO A 19 12.51 11.82 -4.65
N PRO A 20 11.80 11.53 -3.55
CA PRO A 20 11.27 12.55 -2.66
C PRO A 20 12.33 13.53 -2.18
N GLY A 21 11.91 14.78 -1.95
CA GLY A 21 12.78 15.78 -1.32
C GLY A 21 12.99 15.46 0.16
N ASP A 22 14.15 15.81 0.70
CA ASP A 22 14.52 15.57 2.11
C ASP A 22 13.78 16.48 3.11
N GLY A 23 13.05 17.49 2.62
CA GLY A 23 12.27 18.40 3.44
C GLY A 23 13.09 19.42 4.24
N THR A 24 14.42 19.47 4.05
CA THR A 24 15.30 20.37 4.81
C THR A 24 15.51 21.72 4.14
N SER A 25 15.21 21.80 2.85
CA SER A 25 15.37 23.01 2.05
C SER A 25 14.09 23.83 2.11
N GLY A 26 14.15 25.09 2.54
CA GLY A 26 13.00 25.99 2.68
C GLY A 26 12.34 26.44 1.35
N GLY A 27 12.62 25.75 0.24
CA GLY A 27 12.09 25.99 -1.09
C GLY A 27 11.43 24.74 -1.68
N GLY A 28 10.90 24.85 -2.91
CA GLY A 28 10.29 23.72 -3.61
C GLY A 28 11.29 22.64 -4.02
N TYR A 29 10.77 21.54 -4.57
CA TYR A 29 11.54 20.34 -4.96
C TYR A 29 12.85 20.63 -5.72
N ALA A 30 12.83 21.61 -6.63
CA ALA A 30 14.01 21.99 -7.43
C ALA A 30 15.22 22.45 -6.59
N SER A 31 14.99 22.88 -5.35
CA SER A 31 16.02 23.32 -4.40
C SER A 31 16.30 22.30 -3.30
N SER A 32 15.55 21.19 -3.26
CA SER A 32 15.67 20.17 -2.22
C SER A 32 16.79 19.20 -2.53
N LYS A 33 17.46 18.70 -1.48
CA LYS A 33 18.19 17.43 -1.60
C LYS A 33 17.17 16.30 -1.69
N VAL A 34 17.60 15.16 -2.21
CA VAL A 34 16.72 14.01 -2.46
C VAL A 34 17.09 12.84 -1.56
N THR A 35 16.09 12.02 -1.22
CA THR A 35 16.24 10.84 -0.38
C THR A 35 16.48 9.61 -1.25
N ARG A 36 17.64 8.98 -1.10
CA ARG A 36 17.99 7.69 -1.74
C ARG A 36 18.63 6.68 -0.79
N ASP A 37 18.81 7.08 0.47
CA ASP A 37 19.33 6.24 1.53
C ASP A 37 18.21 5.97 2.53
N ALA A 38 18.06 4.73 2.96
CA ALA A 38 17.13 4.36 4.01
C ALA A 38 17.84 4.32 5.36
N VAL A 39 17.16 4.73 6.42
CA VAL A 39 17.60 4.43 7.80
C VAL A 39 16.90 3.17 8.29
N LEU A 40 17.58 2.42 9.15
CA LEU A 40 16.93 1.32 9.86
C LEU A 40 15.86 1.90 10.79
N GLN A 41 14.60 1.66 10.46
CA GLN A 41 13.46 2.11 11.24
C GLN A 41 12.74 0.91 11.86
N LEU A 42 12.49 0.99 13.17
CA LEU A 42 11.63 0.05 13.87
C LEU A 42 10.18 0.55 13.77
N ALA A 43 9.31 -0.26 13.18
CA ALA A 43 7.87 0.00 13.12
C ALA A 43 7.11 -0.96 14.03
N MET A 44 6.11 -0.43 14.75
CA MET A 44 5.18 -1.22 15.56
C MET A 44 3.77 -1.12 14.99
N ASN A 45 3.39 -2.14 14.22
CA ASN A 45 2.09 -2.20 13.56
C ASN A 45 1.11 -3.07 14.38
N ARG A 46 -0.11 -2.57 14.59
CA ARG A 46 -1.22 -3.33 15.19
C ARG A 46 -2.10 -3.85 14.05
N ILE A 47 -2.28 -5.16 13.98
CA ILE A 47 -3.19 -5.79 13.03
C ILE A 47 -4.36 -6.36 13.84
N PRO A 48 -5.61 -5.89 13.62
CA PRO A 48 -6.76 -6.45 14.29
C PRO A 48 -6.98 -7.89 13.82
N LEU A 49 -7.11 -8.82 14.77
CA LEU A 49 -7.38 -10.23 14.48
C LEU A 49 -8.88 -10.57 14.54
N ARG A 50 -9.68 -9.66 15.08
CA ARG A 50 -11.13 -9.79 15.13
C ARG A 50 -11.71 -9.16 13.87
N ASP A 51 -12.72 -9.82 13.29
CA ASP A 51 -13.54 -9.24 12.25
C ASP A 51 -14.46 -8.15 12.84
N TYR A 52 -14.24 -6.90 12.41
CA TYR A 52 -15.06 -5.74 12.77
C TYR A 52 -16.10 -5.39 11.70
N GLY A 53 -16.19 -6.19 10.64
CA GLY A 53 -17.02 -5.99 9.47
C GLY A 53 -16.40 -5.05 8.44
N LEU A 54 -17.10 -4.92 7.32
CA LEU A 54 -16.71 -4.10 6.17
C LEU A 54 -17.63 -2.91 6.03
N VAL A 55 -17.11 -1.75 5.64
CA VAL A 55 -17.93 -0.57 5.32
C VAL A 55 -18.84 -0.85 4.13
N SER A 56 -19.90 -0.07 3.92
CA SER A 56 -20.68 -0.09 2.67
C SER A 56 -20.39 1.11 1.77
N SER A 57 -19.68 2.11 2.29
CA SER A 57 -19.31 3.34 1.59
C SER A 57 -17.98 3.89 2.11
N LEU A 58 -17.33 4.71 1.28
CA LEU A 58 -16.04 5.31 1.57
C LEU A 58 -16.02 6.10 2.89
N THR A 59 -17.07 6.88 3.14
CA THR A 59 -17.15 7.84 4.26
C THR A 59 -17.61 7.23 5.59
N GLU A 60 -17.94 5.93 5.63
CA GLU A 60 -18.20 5.24 6.90
C GLU A 60 -16.96 5.15 7.77
N ASN A 61 -15.79 5.03 7.15
CA ASN A 61 -14.51 5.17 7.83
C ASN A 61 -14.21 6.66 7.98
N THR A 62 -13.82 7.11 9.18
CA THR A 62 -13.54 8.52 9.45
C THR A 62 -12.06 8.70 9.74
N PHE A 63 -11.49 9.75 9.15
CA PHE A 63 -10.09 10.10 9.31
C PHE A 63 -9.98 11.40 10.11
N VAL A 64 -9.05 11.43 11.07
CA VAL A 64 -8.62 12.70 11.69
C VAL A 64 -8.04 13.62 10.61
N LYS A 65 -7.27 13.02 9.70
CA LYS A 65 -6.71 13.66 8.51
C LYS A 65 -6.57 12.60 7.42
N SER A 66 -7.28 12.78 6.31
CA SER A 66 -7.12 11.94 5.12
C SER A 66 -6.09 12.53 4.16
N LEU A 67 -5.53 11.70 3.28
CA LEU A 67 -4.64 12.14 2.21
C LEU A 67 -5.25 13.28 1.37
N LEU A 68 -6.55 13.18 1.04
CA LEU A 68 -7.30 14.22 0.35
C LEU A 68 -7.27 15.56 1.11
N SER A 69 -7.60 15.53 2.41
CA SER A 69 -7.64 16.73 3.25
C SER A 69 -6.25 17.32 3.52
N ASP A 70 -5.23 16.48 3.64
CA ASP A 70 -3.85 16.89 3.88
C ASP A 70 -3.23 17.54 2.65
N GLY A 71 -3.44 16.93 1.47
CA GLY A 71 -2.99 17.46 0.19
C GLY A 71 -3.77 18.69 -0.29
N LYS A 72 -4.78 19.15 0.46
CA LYS A 72 -5.63 20.32 0.14
C LYS A 72 -6.21 20.27 -1.28
N SER A 73 -6.52 19.06 -1.76
CA SER A 73 -7.06 18.85 -3.11
C SER A 73 -8.56 19.10 -3.12
N SER A 74 -9.06 19.66 -4.23
CA SER A 74 -10.50 19.83 -4.50
C SER A 74 -11.14 18.61 -5.19
N ALA A 75 -10.37 17.53 -5.39
CA ALA A 75 -10.90 16.30 -5.99
C ALA A 75 -11.99 15.67 -5.12
N ALA A 76 -12.95 14.99 -5.77
CA ALA A 76 -13.93 14.19 -5.05
C ALA A 76 -13.25 13.02 -4.32
N PRO A 77 -13.75 12.63 -3.13
CA PRO A 77 -13.21 11.48 -2.41
C PRO A 77 -13.45 10.19 -3.19
N ASN A 78 -12.44 9.33 -3.24
CA ASN A 78 -12.45 8.01 -3.86
C ASN A 78 -11.52 7.04 -3.11
N THR A 79 -11.45 5.79 -3.54
CA THR A 79 -10.65 4.74 -2.88
C THR A 79 -9.13 4.93 -2.95
N PHE A 80 -8.63 5.92 -3.69
CA PHE A 80 -7.21 6.30 -3.67
C PHE A 80 -6.91 7.44 -2.69
N ASN A 81 -7.72 8.50 -2.70
CA ASN A 81 -7.42 9.73 -1.97
C ASN A 81 -8.09 9.80 -0.57
N TYR A 82 -9.10 8.99 -0.29
CA TYR A 82 -9.68 8.87 1.05
C TYR A 82 -8.94 7.77 1.83
N ALA A 83 -7.68 8.07 2.10
CA ALA A 83 -6.68 7.15 2.66
C ALA A 83 -5.96 7.79 3.86
N SER A 84 -5.19 6.98 4.59
CA SER A 84 -4.26 7.50 5.61
C SER A 84 -3.23 8.44 4.97
N THR A 85 -2.66 9.35 5.76
CA THR A 85 -1.51 10.17 5.33
C THR A 85 -0.17 9.44 5.50
N SER A 86 -0.20 8.21 6.02
CA SER A 86 0.97 7.37 6.31
C SER A 86 0.64 5.91 6.02
N THR A 87 1.25 4.97 6.76
CA THR A 87 1.04 3.52 6.65
C THR A 87 -0.44 3.14 6.53
N ASN A 88 -0.74 2.44 5.43
CA ASN A 88 -2.02 1.82 5.12
C ASN A 88 -2.03 0.31 5.41
N GLY A 89 -0.85 -0.32 5.36
CA GLY A 89 -0.72 -1.75 5.58
C GLY A 89 0.72 -2.14 5.89
N ILE A 90 0.92 -3.43 6.11
CA ILE A 90 2.23 -4.03 6.35
C ILE A 90 2.42 -5.19 5.37
N ALA A 91 3.52 -5.17 4.64
CA ALA A 91 3.92 -6.29 3.80
C ALA A 91 4.56 -7.40 4.66
N PHE A 92 4.58 -8.63 4.16
CA PHE A 92 5.08 -9.79 4.92
C PHE A 92 6.60 -9.70 5.21
N ASP A 93 7.35 -8.96 4.38
CA ASP A 93 8.77 -8.65 4.60
C ASP A 93 8.97 -7.62 5.73
N GLY A 94 7.88 -7.07 6.28
CA GLY A 94 7.89 -6.11 7.38
C GLY A 94 7.99 -4.66 6.93
N VAL A 95 7.99 -4.37 5.63
CA VAL A 95 7.99 -3.02 5.09
C VAL A 95 6.57 -2.46 5.05
N GLU A 96 6.43 -1.20 5.47
CA GLU A 96 5.14 -0.51 5.49
C GLU A 96 4.64 -0.29 4.06
N ILE A 97 3.32 -0.40 3.88
CA ILE A 97 2.62 -0.10 2.62
C ILE A 97 1.90 1.22 2.82
N TYR A 98 2.21 2.21 2.00
CA TYR A 98 1.56 3.53 1.98
C TYR A 98 0.50 3.55 0.88
N PRO A 99 -0.42 4.55 0.88
CA PRO A 99 -1.36 4.75 -0.22
C PRO A 99 -0.63 4.84 -1.56
N ALA A 100 -1.28 4.41 -2.65
CA ALA A 100 -0.69 4.50 -4.00
C ALA A 100 -0.45 5.95 -4.47
N MET A 101 -1.17 6.90 -3.87
CA MET A 101 -0.97 8.34 -4.07
C MET A 101 -0.01 8.94 -3.05
N ASN A 102 0.81 9.88 -3.49
CA ASN A 102 1.66 10.70 -2.63
C ASN A 102 0.87 11.80 -1.91
N ASN A 103 1.57 12.55 -1.04
CA ASN A 103 1.01 13.65 -0.24
C ASN A 103 0.47 14.85 -1.05
N THR A 104 0.73 14.90 -2.36
CA THR A 104 0.13 15.89 -3.28
C THR A 104 -1.10 15.35 -4.01
N VAL A 105 -1.60 14.18 -3.60
CA VAL A 105 -2.77 13.49 -4.18
C VAL A 105 -2.53 13.11 -5.65
N ASN A 106 -1.29 12.76 -5.99
CA ASN A 106 -0.88 12.24 -7.29
C ASN A 106 -0.42 10.80 -7.15
N GLN A 107 -0.71 9.94 -8.13
CA GLN A 107 -0.18 8.57 -8.14
C GLN A 107 1.36 8.59 -8.13
N SER A 108 1.98 7.84 -7.22
CA SER A 108 3.45 7.85 -7.02
C SER A 108 4.22 7.31 -8.24
N GLN A 109 3.59 6.40 -8.99
CA GLN A 109 4.12 5.83 -10.23
C GLN A 109 4.39 6.89 -11.33
N PRO A 110 3.37 7.65 -11.83
CA PRO A 110 3.61 8.70 -12.82
C PRO A 110 4.32 9.94 -12.24
N ALA A 111 4.38 10.11 -10.92
CA ALA A 111 5.23 11.12 -10.29
C ALA A 111 6.73 10.77 -10.38
N ALA A 112 7.04 9.52 -10.75
CA ALA A 112 8.40 8.97 -10.84
C ALA A 112 9.15 8.99 -9.50
N GLU A 113 8.39 8.85 -8.41
CA GLU A 113 8.89 8.92 -7.02
C GLU A 113 9.26 7.57 -6.44
N ILE A 114 9.02 6.49 -7.17
CA ILE A 114 9.24 5.11 -6.71
C ILE A 114 10.19 4.36 -7.64
N CYS A 115 10.87 3.37 -7.06
CA CYS A 115 11.74 2.48 -7.79
C CYS A 115 10.92 1.44 -8.55
N SER A 116 11.63 0.65 -9.35
CA SER A 116 11.04 -0.44 -10.11
C SER A 116 10.31 -1.51 -9.29
N ILE A 117 10.68 -1.74 -8.02
CA ILE A 117 9.96 -2.67 -7.15
C ILE A 117 8.81 -1.99 -6.37
N GLY A 118 8.54 -0.73 -6.64
CA GLY A 118 7.40 0.00 -6.08
C GLY A 118 7.63 0.65 -4.72
N VAL A 119 8.88 0.71 -4.23
CA VAL A 119 9.23 1.39 -2.97
C VAL A 119 9.88 2.75 -3.18
N HIS A 120 9.87 3.57 -2.15
CA HIS A 120 10.80 4.69 -2.04
C HIS A 120 11.16 4.98 -0.58
N VAL A 121 11.95 6.03 -0.38
CA VAL A 121 12.24 6.59 0.93
C VAL A 121 11.76 8.04 0.97
N GLY A 122 10.91 8.36 1.94
CA GLY A 122 10.42 9.72 2.16
C GLY A 122 11.31 10.56 3.09
N GLN A 123 10.83 11.73 3.49
CA GLN A 123 11.54 12.66 4.40
C GLN A 123 11.94 12.04 5.75
N GLY A 124 11.14 11.08 6.24
CA GLY A 124 11.44 10.33 7.47
C GLY A 124 12.53 9.27 7.30
N MET A 125 13.10 9.13 6.10
CA MET A 125 14.13 8.15 5.75
C MET A 125 13.71 6.67 5.87
N GLY A 126 12.43 6.41 6.18
CA GLY A 126 11.82 5.08 6.20
C GLY A 126 11.47 4.57 4.81
N LEU A 127 11.90 3.35 4.50
CA LEU A 127 11.53 2.62 3.29
C LEU A 127 10.08 2.15 3.35
N HIS A 128 9.32 2.32 2.27
CA HIS A 128 7.94 1.85 2.21
C HIS A 128 7.46 1.63 0.76
N TYR A 129 6.49 0.74 0.58
CA TYR A 129 5.83 0.47 -0.70
C TYR A 129 4.74 1.51 -1.02
N HIS A 130 4.59 1.82 -2.30
CA HIS A 130 3.45 2.55 -2.87
C HIS A 130 2.78 1.76 -4.01
N ALA A 131 3.49 0.81 -4.62
CA ALA A 131 3.03 0.13 -5.83
C ALA A 131 3.43 -1.35 -5.85
N ASP A 132 2.76 -2.13 -6.69
CA ASP A 132 3.08 -3.53 -6.93
C ASP A 132 4.25 -3.67 -7.91
N GLY A 133 5.41 -4.10 -7.41
CA GLY A 133 6.61 -4.36 -8.20
C GLY A 133 6.57 -5.64 -9.05
N PHE A 134 5.62 -6.57 -8.84
CA PHE A 134 5.57 -7.87 -9.55
C PHE A 134 5.65 -7.72 -11.06
N SER A 135 5.03 -6.68 -11.59
CA SER A 135 4.83 -6.48 -13.03
C SER A 135 5.87 -5.60 -13.72
N ALA A 136 6.78 -4.98 -12.96
CA ALA A 136 7.69 -3.98 -13.51
C ALA A 136 8.97 -4.57 -14.13
N LEU A 137 9.54 -5.64 -13.55
CA LEU A 137 10.88 -6.12 -13.96
C LEU A 137 11.03 -7.63 -14.18
N ASN A 138 10.12 -8.47 -13.67
CA ASN A 138 10.23 -9.93 -13.73
C ASN A 138 11.65 -10.47 -13.39
N ASN A 139 12.31 -9.85 -12.41
CA ASN A 139 13.72 -10.06 -12.09
C ASN A 139 13.93 -10.85 -10.77
N GLY A 140 12.86 -11.36 -10.17
CA GLY A 140 12.91 -12.09 -8.89
C GLY A 140 13.11 -11.19 -7.66
N LEU A 141 13.23 -9.88 -7.83
CA LEU A 141 13.54 -8.94 -6.74
C LEU A 141 12.30 -8.27 -6.12
N SER A 142 11.12 -8.55 -6.66
CA SER A 142 9.87 -8.03 -6.15
C SER A 142 9.47 -8.71 -4.84
N LEU A 143 8.55 -8.07 -4.10
CA LEU A 143 7.94 -8.58 -2.87
C LEU A 143 7.46 -10.04 -3.04
N TYR A 144 6.89 -10.35 -4.21
CA TYR A 144 6.50 -11.68 -4.64
C TYR A 144 6.73 -11.83 -6.14
N ASN A 145 6.81 -13.07 -6.62
CA ASN A 145 7.19 -13.44 -7.98
C ASN A 145 6.37 -14.64 -8.47
N SER A 146 6.51 -15.00 -9.75
CA SER A 146 5.75 -16.11 -10.36
C SER A 146 5.92 -17.44 -9.61
N ASP A 147 7.11 -17.65 -9.04
CA ASP A 147 7.46 -18.88 -8.33
C ASP A 147 6.60 -19.09 -7.08
N ASP A 148 6.13 -18.01 -6.45
CA ASP A 148 5.30 -18.04 -5.24
C ASP A 148 3.89 -18.62 -5.49
N TYR A 149 3.50 -18.77 -6.75
CA TYR A 149 2.22 -19.37 -7.15
C TYR A 149 2.30 -20.90 -7.29
N THR A 150 3.51 -21.48 -7.28
CA THR A 150 3.69 -22.92 -7.47
C THR A 150 3.01 -23.70 -6.35
N GLY A 151 2.12 -24.63 -6.71
CA GLY A 151 1.37 -25.45 -5.75
C GLY A 151 0.32 -24.69 -4.94
N LYS A 152 -0.03 -23.46 -5.33
CA LYS A 152 -1.08 -22.67 -4.68
C LYS A 152 -2.41 -22.81 -5.43
N THR A 153 -3.51 -22.69 -4.69
CA THR A 153 -4.87 -22.64 -5.24
C THR A 153 -5.39 -21.20 -5.39
N HIS A 154 -4.69 -20.24 -4.80
CA HIS A 154 -5.00 -18.82 -4.75
C HIS A 154 -3.70 -18.01 -4.84
N PRO A 155 -3.71 -16.73 -5.26
CA PRO A 155 -2.53 -15.88 -5.19
C PRO A 155 -1.90 -15.86 -3.78
N PRO A 156 -0.57 -15.64 -3.66
CA PRO A 156 0.15 -15.72 -2.39
C PRO A 156 -0.23 -14.56 -1.45
N LEU A 157 -0.23 -14.81 -0.14
CA LEU A 157 -0.43 -13.76 0.87
C LEU A 157 0.79 -12.81 0.88
N LEU A 158 0.54 -11.51 0.75
CA LEU A 158 1.57 -10.48 0.72
C LEU A 158 1.63 -9.63 1.99
N GLY A 159 0.57 -9.62 2.78
CA GLY A 159 0.49 -8.77 3.96
C GLY A 159 -0.93 -8.51 4.42
N PHE A 160 -1.11 -7.40 5.13
CA PHE A 160 -2.40 -6.98 5.67
C PHE A 160 -2.56 -5.47 5.56
N GLY A 161 -3.77 -5.02 5.26
CA GLY A 161 -4.17 -3.65 5.59
C GLY A 161 -4.21 -3.47 7.10
N LEU A 162 -3.95 -2.25 7.60
CA LEU A 162 -4.08 -1.97 9.04
C LEU A 162 -5.52 -2.14 9.55
N ASP A 163 -6.50 -2.19 8.65
CA ASP A 163 -7.89 -2.53 8.92
C ASP A 163 -8.14 -4.04 9.16
N GLY A 164 -7.10 -4.88 9.06
CA GLY A 164 -7.17 -6.32 9.31
C GLY A 164 -7.44 -7.18 8.09
N VAL A 165 -7.70 -6.57 6.94
CA VAL A 165 -8.02 -7.30 5.72
C VAL A 165 -6.73 -7.82 5.08
N ALA A 166 -6.70 -9.11 4.76
CA ALA A 166 -5.55 -9.76 4.12
C ALA A 166 -5.30 -9.18 2.72
N LEU A 167 -4.04 -9.05 2.34
CA LEU A 167 -3.59 -8.62 1.02
C LEU A 167 -2.91 -9.77 0.30
N PHE A 168 -3.40 -10.13 -0.88
CA PHE A 168 -2.87 -11.19 -1.72
C PHE A 168 -2.25 -10.66 -3.02
N GLY A 169 -1.42 -11.47 -3.66
CA GLY A 169 -0.82 -11.17 -4.95
C GLY A 169 -1.85 -11.09 -6.06
N LYS A 170 -1.46 -10.56 -7.21
CA LYS A 170 -2.40 -10.39 -8.31
C LYS A 170 -2.82 -11.72 -8.95
N TYR A 171 -3.96 -11.76 -9.60
CA TYR A 171 -4.25 -12.88 -10.49
C TYR A 171 -3.36 -12.82 -11.73
N LEU A 172 -2.80 -13.98 -12.11
CA LEU A 172 -1.99 -14.14 -13.31
C LEU A 172 -2.81 -14.87 -14.36
N ALA A 173 -2.76 -14.40 -15.61
CA ALA A 173 -3.46 -15.07 -16.72
C ALA A 173 -3.02 -16.54 -16.90
N ALA A 174 -1.76 -16.85 -16.58
CA ALA A 174 -1.23 -18.22 -16.59
C ALA A 174 -1.86 -19.14 -15.52
N ASN A 175 -2.52 -18.55 -14.51
CA ASN A 175 -3.05 -19.25 -13.34
C ASN A 175 -4.57 -19.07 -13.22
N SER A 176 -5.28 -19.07 -14.36
CA SER A 176 -6.71 -18.82 -14.42
C SER A 176 -7.59 -19.87 -13.73
N SER A 177 -7.02 -21.00 -13.31
CA SER A 177 -7.68 -22.04 -12.54
C SER A 177 -7.70 -21.76 -11.03
N MET A 178 -7.03 -20.70 -10.55
CA MET A 178 -7.07 -20.33 -9.14
C MET A 178 -8.49 -19.93 -8.74
N ILE A 179 -8.89 -20.33 -7.53
CA ILE A 179 -10.18 -19.94 -6.97
C ILE A 179 -10.26 -18.41 -6.90
N GLY A 180 -11.44 -17.85 -7.10
CA GLY A 180 -11.64 -16.39 -7.18
C GLY A 180 -11.19 -15.70 -8.46
N TYR A 181 -10.46 -16.34 -9.39
CA TYR A 181 -9.92 -15.69 -10.60
C TYR A 181 -10.98 -14.96 -11.45
N SER A 182 -12.19 -15.51 -11.53
CA SER A 182 -13.29 -14.93 -12.31
C SER A 182 -14.19 -13.99 -11.51
N VAL A 183 -13.91 -13.78 -10.23
CA VAL A 183 -14.66 -12.87 -9.36
C VAL A 183 -14.01 -11.50 -9.45
N ALA A 184 -14.75 -10.51 -9.97
CA ALA A 184 -14.22 -9.16 -10.13
C ALA A 184 -13.82 -8.53 -8.78
N LEU A 185 -12.72 -7.79 -8.78
CA LEU A 185 -12.37 -6.92 -7.66
C LEU A 185 -13.33 -5.74 -7.60
N ASP A 186 -13.69 -5.34 -6.39
CA ASP A 186 -14.46 -4.13 -6.14
C ASP A 186 -13.60 -2.86 -6.23
N GLU A 187 -14.21 -1.72 -5.95
CA GLU A 187 -13.55 -0.40 -6.00
C GLU A 187 -12.41 -0.22 -4.97
N TYR A 188 -12.32 -1.07 -3.95
CA TYR A 188 -11.23 -1.11 -2.97
C TYR A 188 -10.09 -2.04 -3.41
N GLY A 189 -10.27 -2.78 -4.51
CA GLY A 189 -9.29 -3.73 -5.03
C GLY A 189 -9.35 -5.09 -4.33
N GLY A 190 -10.49 -5.46 -3.77
CA GLY A 190 -10.69 -6.75 -3.10
C GLY A 190 -11.96 -7.45 -3.52
N HIS A 191 -12.13 -8.69 -3.06
CA HIS A 191 -13.35 -9.47 -3.28
C HIS A 191 -13.51 -10.54 -2.19
N ASP A 192 -14.65 -11.22 -2.22
CA ASP A 192 -14.94 -12.40 -1.39
C ASP A 192 -15.41 -13.54 -2.30
N HIS A 193 -14.92 -14.74 -2.03
CA HIS A 193 -15.26 -15.96 -2.75
C HIS A 193 -14.85 -17.19 -1.93
N ASP A 194 -15.47 -18.33 -2.23
CA ASP A 194 -15.05 -19.66 -1.74
C ASP A 194 -14.88 -19.79 -0.21
N GLY A 195 -15.52 -18.91 0.58
CA GLY A 195 -15.44 -18.92 2.04
C GLY A 195 -14.12 -18.44 2.63
N ILE A 196 -13.25 -17.79 1.85
CA ILE A 196 -11.99 -17.19 2.32
C ILE A 196 -12.27 -15.90 3.12
N GLY A 197 -13.43 -15.28 2.88
CA GLY A 197 -13.77 -13.96 3.39
C GLY A 197 -13.20 -12.87 2.50
N TYR A 198 -13.64 -11.63 2.71
CA TYR A 198 -13.16 -10.50 1.92
C TYR A 198 -11.66 -10.26 2.09
N HIS A 199 -10.95 -10.09 0.97
CA HIS A 199 -9.52 -9.81 0.95
C HIS A 199 -9.13 -8.95 -0.24
N TYR A 200 -8.04 -8.20 -0.10
CA TYR A 200 -7.46 -7.38 -1.16
C TYR A 200 -6.58 -8.20 -2.09
N HIS A 201 -6.46 -7.73 -3.32
CA HIS A 201 -5.46 -8.19 -4.26
C HIS A 201 -4.62 -7.03 -4.77
N ALA A 202 -3.32 -7.27 -4.91
CA ALA A 202 -2.53 -6.50 -5.86
C ALA A 202 -3.15 -6.65 -7.26
N HIS A 203 -3.18 -5.59 -8.06
CA HIS A 203 -3.82 -5.61 -9.38
C HIS A 203 -3.30 -4.49 -10.28
N THR A 204 -3.81 -4.44 -11.50
CA THR A 204 -3.44 -3.41 -12.47
C THR A 204 -4.66 -2.70 -13.01
N GLU A 205 -4.53 -1.40 -13.27
CA GLU A 205 -5.60 -0.59 -13.84
C GLU A 205 -5.10 0.28 -14.98
N ALA A 206 -5.97 0.54 -15.96
CA ALA A 206 -5.68 1.51 -16.99
C ALA A 206 -5.77 2.93 -16.40
N ALA A 207 -4.77 3.75 -16.67
CA ALA A 207 -4.72 5.14 -16.23
C ALA A 207 -4.20 6.05 -17.34
N VAL A 208 -4.39 7.36 -17.16
CA VAL A 208 -3.98 8.38 -18.12
C VAL A 208 -3.17 9.45 -17.40
N SER A 209 -1.96 9.73 -17.89
CA SER A 209 -1.09 10.73 -17.30
C SER A 209 -1.64 12.15 -17.50
N PRO A 210 -1.14 13.17 -16.77
CA PRO A 210 -1.49 14.57 -17.03
C PRO A 210 -1.20 15.03 -18.48
N LEU A 211 -0.34 14.32 -19.20
CA LEU A 211 -0.01 14.56 -20.62
C LEU A 211 -0.90 13.76 -21.59
N GLY A 212 -1.98 13.13 -21.11
CA GLY A 212 -2.89 12.33 -21.93
C GLY A 212 -2.33 11.00 -22.40
N LYS A 213 -1.24 10.49 -21.79
CA LYS A 213 -0.64 9.21 -22.17
C LYS A 213 -1.24 8.08 -21.35
N ALA A 214 -1.78 7.07 -22.03
CA ALA A 214 -2.23 5.84 -21.39
C ALA A 214 -1.05 5.11 -20.76
N TYR A 215 -1.25 4.58 -19.56
CA TYR A 215 -0.28 3.74 -18.85
C TYR A 215 -1.01 2.74 -17.96
N THR A 216 -0.28 1.72 -17.50
CA THR A 216 -0.77 0.73 -16.55
C THR A 216 -0.35 1.13 -15.14
N LEU A 217 -1.33 1.33 -14.27
CA LEU A 217 -1.12 1.49 -12.83
C LEU A 217 -0.93 0.10 -12.21
N HIS A 218 -0.01 -0.02 -11.26
CA HIS A 218 0.35 -1.28 -10.62
C HIS A 218 0.14 -1.12 -9.12
N LEU A 219 -0.99 -1.63 -8.63
CA LEU A 219 -1.51 -1.35 -7.31
C LEU A 219 -1.16 -2.51 -6.38
N LEU A 220 -0.39 -2.22 -5.32
CA LEU A 220 -0.22 -3.15 -4.20
C LEU A 220 -1.41 -3.04 -3.25
N LEU A 221 -1.77 -1.81 -2.89
CA LEU A 221 -2.96 -1.46 -2.14
C LEU A 221 -3.42 -0.08 -2.62
N ARG A 222 -4.72 0.17 -2.76
CA ARG A 222 -5.22 1.45 -3.29
C ARG A 222 -4.96 2.61 -2.32
N GLY A 223 -5.66 2.63 -1.20
CA GLY A 223 -5.70 3.80 -0.33
C GLY A 223 -6.72 3.66 0.80
N ALA A 224 -7.99 3.57 0.43
CA ALA A 224 -9.08 3.43 1.37
C ALA A 224 -9.15 2.02 1.96
N TRP A 225 -9.46 1.93 3.24
CA TRP A 225 -9.75 0.68 3.92
C TRP A 225 -11.22 0.28 3.73
N ARG A 226 -11.43 -1.00 3.44
CA ARG A 226 -12.72 -1.70 3.41
C ARG A 226 -13.14 -2.15 4.80
N GLY A 227 -12.22 -2.53 5.68
CA GLY A 227 -12.54 -2.88 7.06
C GLY A 227 -13.07 -1.66 7.84
N LYS A 228 -14.00 -1.89 8.77
CA LYS A 228 -14.60 -0.83 9.61
C LYS A 228 -13.62 -0.33 10.68
N ILE A 229 -12.69 0.53 10.29
CA ILE A 229 -11.64 1.02 11.18
C ILE A 229 -12.17 1.77 12.40
N ASN A 230 -13.33 2.40 12.27
CA ASN A 230 -14.01 3.09 13.36
C ASN A 230 -14.47 2.17 14.50
N SER A 231 -14.59 0.87 14.22
CA SER A 231 -14.97 -0.13 15.21
C SER A 231 -13.77 -0.81 15.86
N ILE A 232 -12.56 -0.60 15.33
CA ILE A 232 -11.33 -1.16 15.89
C ILE A 232 -10.93 -0.31 17.12
N PRO A 233 -10.82 -0.92 18.32
CA PRO A 233 -10.41 -0.21 19.52
C PRO A 233 -9.02 0.40 19.34
N SER A 234 -8.86 1.67 19.74
CA SER A 234 -7.57 2.35 19.75
C SER A 234 -6.87 2.38 18.38
N PHE A 235 -7.64 2.37 17.27
CA PHE A 235 -7.09 2.41 15.91
C PHE A 235 -6.22 3.65 15.68
N TRP A 236 -6.72 4.82 16.05
CA TRP A 236 -6.03 6.11 15.90
C TRP A 236 -5.15 6.48 17.10
N SER A 237 -5.23 5.76 18.22
CA SER A 237 -4.59 6.21 19.45
C SER A 237 -3.11 5.81 19.49
N ASN A 238 -2.26 6.83 19.73
CA ASN A 238 -0.85 6.68 20.11
C ASN A 238 -0.69 6.18 21.56
N ASP A 239 -1.69 5.49 22.12
CA ASP A 239 -1.70 5.15 23.54
C ASP A 239 -0.47 4.30 23.87
N LYS A 240 0.39 4.90 24.71
CA LYS A 240 1.47 4.20 25.40
C LYS A 240 0.83 3.06 26.19
N LYS A 241 1.20 1.84 25.81
CA LYS A 241 0.93 0.58 26.53
C LYS A 241 -0.55 0.31 26.78
N SER A 242 -1.18 -0.40 25.84
CA SER A 242 -2.18 -1.40 26.26
C SER A 242 -1.44 -2.40 27.14
N THR A 243 -1.70 -2.38 28.45
CA THR A 243 -1.36 -3.50 29.31
C THR A 243 -2.13 -4.70 28.79
N TYR A 244 -1.42 -5.60 28.13
CA TYR A 244 -1.91 -6.95 27.84
C TYR A 244 -2.23 -7.61 29.18
N LEU A 245 -3.52 -7.64 29.54
CA LEU A 245 -4.04 -8.52 30.57
C LEU A 245 -4.33 -9.84 29.85
N GLY A 246 -3.29 -10.66 29.73
CA GLY A 246 -3.42 -12.00 29.18
C GLY A 246 -4.44 -12.82 29.96
N PHE A 247 -5.15 -13.68 29.23
CA PHE A 247 -5.64 -14.94 29.78
C PHE A 247 -4.57 -16.00 29.54
#